data_AF-A0A1Y6AAB5-F1
#
_entry.id   AF-A0A1Y6AAB5-F1
#
_cell.length_a   1.000
_cell.length_b   1.000
_cell.length_c   1.000
_cell.angle_alpha   90.00
_cell.angle_beta   90.00
_cell.angle_gamma   90.00
#
_symmetry.space_group_name_H-M   'P 1'
#
loop_
_entity.id
_entity.type
_entity.pdbx_description
1 polymer ?
#
loop_
_entity_poly.entity_id
_entity_poly.type
_entity_poly.pdbx_seq_one_letter_code
_entity_poly.pdbx_strand_id
1 'polypeptide(L)'
;MGDVNRSGSIVLAATVPLRALGVRKGARMYEIPKRSDIIVVNPNMETYIKCSNYITSLALQYVAPEDLLQYSIDEYAVDLTRSIHLFASTPYEFAVNFQNEIYQKTRLDCTIGLGPNILMSKLALDLESKKNETGIAQWEYEDIPTKLWPIRPLSKFWGISHKTEAKLNQKGIYTIGDLANYPLHYLKKSFGKMGEEYVRP
;
A
#
# COMPACT_ATOMS: atom_id res chain seq x y z
N MET A 1 -20.03 -5.62 0.18
CA MET A 1 -20.38 -5.76 -1.26
C MET A 1 -20.60 -4.40 -1.87
N GLY A 2 -20.67 -4.26 -3.20
CA GLY A 2 -21.11 -3.00 -3.82
C GLY A 2 -22.59 -2.71 -3.58
N ASP A 3 -23.43 -3.72 -3.84
CA ASP A 3 -24.88 -3.75 -3.54
C ASP A 3 -25.30 -5.20 -3.27
N VAL A 4 -25.83 -5.54 -2.09
CA VAL A 4 -26.24 -6.91 -1.74
C VAL A 4 -27.50 -7.37 -2.49
N ASN A 5 -28.28 -6.46 -3.07
CA ASN A 5 -29.49 -6.80 -3.80
C ASN A 5 -29.21 -7.18 -5.26
N ARG A 6 -27.96 -7.04 -5.73
CA ARG A 6 -27.56 -7.37 -7.10
C ARG A 6 -26.71 -8.63 -7.12
N SER A 7 -27.17 -9.67 -7.79
CA SER A 7 -26.42 -10.94 -7.94
C SER A 7 -25.05 -10.75 -8.62
N GLY A 8 -24.95 -9.80 -9.55
CA GLY A 8 -23.70 -9.42 -10.22
C GLY A 8 -22.77 -8.51 -9.39
N SER A 9 -23.14 -8.20 -8.15
CA SER A 9 -22.36 -7.35 -7.26
C SER A 9 -20.99 -7.94 -6.96
N ILE A 10 -20.03 -7.04 -6.71
CA ILE A 10 -18.65 -7.38 -6.45
C ILE A 10 -18.30 -7.22 -4.97
N VAL A 11 -17.39 -8.08 -4.52
CA VAL A 11 -16.76 -7.98 -3.20
C VAL A 11 -15.80 -6.78 -3.19
N LEU A 12 -16.11 -5.76 -2.39
CA LEU A 12 -15.24 -4.59 -2.22
C LEU A 12 -14.09 -4.83 -1.24
N ALA A 13 -14.36 -5.58 -0.17
CA ALA A 13 -13.41 -5.99 0.86
C ALA A 13 -13.88 -7.33 1.46
N ALA A 14 -12.93 -8.12 1.96
CA ALA A 14 -13.18 -9.39 2.64
C ALA A 14 -12.22 -9.52 3.82
N THR A 15 -12.73 -10.03 4.95
CA THR A 15 -11.93 -10.28 6.15
C THR A 15 -10.91 -11.40 5.92
N VAL A 16 -9.87 -11.48 6.77
CA VAL A 16 -8.84 -12.51 6.66
C VAL A 16 -9.42 -13.94 6.60
N PRO A 17 -10.40 -14.34 7.46
CA PRO A 17 -11.03 -15.65 7.35
C PRO A 17 -11.74 -15.89 6.02
N LEU A 18 -12.42 -14.87 5.45
CA LEU A 18 -13.06 -14.99 4.14
C LEU A 18 -12.05 -15.14 3.00
N ARG A 19 -10.92 -14.42 3.08
CA ARG A 19 -9.82 -14.55 2.11
C ARG A 19 -9.20 -15.93 2.15
N ALA A 20 -9.09 -16.55 3.34
CA ALA A 20 -8.61 -17.93 3.49
C ALA A 20 -9.54 -18.96 2.82
N LEU A 21 -10.84 -18.65 2.69
CA LEU A 21 -11.81 -19.44 1.92
C LEU A 21 -11.77 -19.16 0.41
N GLY A 22 -10.85 -18.32 -0.08
CA GLY A 22 -10.71 -18.00 -1.50
C GLY A 22 -11.56 -16.81 -1.96
N VAL A 23 -12.30 -16.14 -1.08
CA VAL A 23 -13.07 -14.93 -1.45
C VAL A 23 -12.10 -13.76 -1.62
N ARG A 24 -11.94 -13.30 -2.86
CA ARG A 24 -11.03 -12.20 -3.23
C ARG A 24 -11.79 -10.92 -3.48
N LYS A 25 -11.12 -9.77 -3.32
CA LYS A 25 -11.63 -8.48 -3.82
C LYS A 25 -11.92 -8.60 -5.32
N GLY A 26 -13.08 -8.10 -5.75
CA GLY A 26 -13.55 -8.22 -7.12
C GLY A 26 -14.28 -9.54 -7.45
N ALA A 27 -14.29 -10.53 -6.55
CA ALA A 27 -15.13 -11.72 -6.71
C ALA A 27 -16.61 -11.34 -6.78
N ARG A 28 -17.40 -12.15 -7.48
CA ARG A 28 -18.84 -11.96 -7.61
C ARG A 28 -19.56 -12.51 -6.39
N MET A 29 -20.69 -11.91 -6.06
CA MET A 29 -21.50 -12.31 -4.90
C MET A 29 -21.84 -13.81 -4.92
N TYR A 30 -22.16 -14.35 -6.10
CA TYR A 30 -22.53 -15.75 -6.27
C TYR A 30 -21.36 -16.72 -6.10
N GLU A 31 -20.11 -16.24 -6.12
CA GLU A 31 -18.90 -17.06 -5.89
C GLU A 31 -18.61 -17.22 -4.39
N ILE A 32 -19.31 -16.47 -3.52
CA ILE A 32 -19.14 -16.57 -2.08
C ILE A 32 -19.81 -17.87 -1.59
N PRO A 33 -19.13 -18.69 -0.76
CA PRO A 33 -19.72 -19.88 -0.17
C PRO A 33 -21.03 -19.55 0.57
N LYS A 34 -22.08 -20.33 0.33
CA LYS A 34 -23.35 -20.18 1.06
C LYS A 34 -23.22 -20.83 2.42
N ARG A 35 -22.77 -20.06 3.42
CA ARG A 35 -22.68 -20.48 4.82
C ARG A 35 -23.38 -19.46 5.72
N SER A 36 -23.99 -19.93 6.80
CA SER A 36 -24.74 -19.09 7.73
C SER A 36 -23.87 -18.17 8.60
N ASP A 37 -22.58 -18.47 8.71
CA ASP A 37 -21.59 -17.68 9.45
C ASP A 37 -20.94 -16.56 8.61
N ILE A 38 -21.30 -16.46 7.32
CA ILE A 38 -20.81 -15.40 6.44
C ILE A 38 -21.80 -14.24 6.43
N ILE A 39 -21.35 -13.10 6.94
CA ILE A 39 -22.12 -11.86 6.97
C ILE A 39 -21.76 -11.01 5.75
N VAL A 40 -22.76 -10.72 4.92
CA VAL A 40 -22.61 -9.90 3.72
C VAL A 40 -23.36 -8.59 3.92
N VAL A 41 -22.64 -7.46 3.86
CA VAL A 41 -23.20 -6.13 4.09
C VAL A 41 -22.97 -5.18 2.90
N ASN A 42 -23.84 -4.18 2.79
CA ASN A 42 -23.64 -3.01 1.95
C ASN A 42 -22.54 -2.10 2.53
N PRO A 43 -21.83 -1.34 1.69
CA PRO A 43 -20.82 -0.42 2.16
C PRO A 43 -21.49 0.82 2.78
N ASN A 44 -20.94 1.31 3.89
CA ASN A 44 -21.36 2.60 4.45
C ASN A 44 -20.24 3.63 4.20
N MET A 45 -20.31 4.31 3.05
CA MET A 45 -19.30 5.27 2.63
C MET A 45 -19.18 6.46 3.58
N GLU A 46 -20.29 6.91 4.19
CA GLU A 46 -20.28 8.01 5.16
C GLU A 46 -19.43 7.66 6.38
N THR A 47 -19.60 6.45 6.92
CA THR A 47 -18.77 5.96 8.04
C THR A 47 -17.30 5.90 7.65
N TYR A 48 -16.98 5.38 6.46
CA TYR A 48 -15.58 5.25 6.02
C TYR A 48 -14.91 6.62 5.87
N ILE A 49 -15.60 7.60 5.29
CA ILE A 49 -15.10 8.97 5.13
C ILE A 49 -14.91 9.62 6.51
N LYS A 50 -15.86 9.46 7.43
CA LYS A 50 -15.74 9.97 8.80
C LYS A 50 -14.52 9.41 9.51
N CYS A 51 -14.31 8.09 9.44
CA CYS A 51 -13.13 7.44 10.03
C CYS A 51 -11.83 7.91 9.38
N SER A 52 -11.78 7.96 8.05
CA SER A 52 -10.63 8.44 7.27
C SER A 52 -10.22 9.86 7.67
N ASN A 53 -11.17 10.81 7.64
CA ASN A 53 -10.93 12.20 8.01
C ASN A 53 -10.45 12.33 9.47
N TYR A 54 -10.99 11.51 10.37
CA TYR A 54 -10.55 11.51 11.76
C TYR A 54 -9.11 11.04 11.90
N ILE A 55 -8.70 9.94 11.25
CA ILE A 55 -7.31 9.47 11.27
C ILE A 55 -6.38 10.50 10.62
N THR A 56 -6.76 11.08 9.49
CA THR A 56 -6.00 12.18 8.85
C THR A 56 -5.85 13.37 9.81
N SER A 57 -6.88 13.71 10.60
CA SER A 57 -6.78 14.77 11.61
C SER A 57 -5.84 14.44 12.78
N LEU A 58 -5.59 13.15 13.06
CA LEU A 58 -4.54 12.74 14.00
C LEU A 58 -3.16 13.00 13.40
N ALA A 59 -2.94 12.62 12.14
CA ALA A 59 -1.67 12.88 11.45
C ALA A 59 -1.33 14.38 11.37
N LEU A 60 -2.33 15.23 11.11
CA LEU A 60 -2.18 16.69 11.05
C LEU A 60 -1.83 17.36 12.39
N GLN A 61 -1.82 16.62 13.50
CA GLN A 61 -1.27 17.13 14.77
C GLN A 61 0.26 17.06 14.81
N TYR A 62 0.87 16.28 13.92
CA TYR A 62 2.31 16.01 13.89
C TYR A 62 3.04 16.69 12.73
N VAL A 63 2.32 17.12 11.70
CA VAL A 63 2.89 17.73 10.50
C VAL A 63 2.02 18.88 9.99
N ALA A 64 2.62 19.73 9.16
CA ALA A 64 1.85 20.74 8.44
C ALA A 64 1.00 20.09 7.33
N PRO A 65 -0.14 20.67 6.93
CA PRO A 65 -0.98 20.12 5.88
C PRO A 65 -0.27 19.88 4.53
N GLU A 66 0.71 20.71 4.19
CA GLU A 66 1.54 20.58 2.99
C GLU A 66 2.46 19.34 2.99
N ASP A 67 2.77 18.82 4.17
CA ASP A 67 3.63 17.63 4.35
C ASP A 67 2.80 16.32 4.35
N LEU A 68 1.47 16.41 4.19
CA LEU A 68 0.56 15.27 4.10
C LEU A 68 0.05 15.08 2.67
N LEU A 69 0.32 13.91 2.10
CA LEU A 69 -0.19 13.50 0.80
C LEU A 69 -1.29 12.45 0.96
N GLN A 70 -2.55 12.85 0.77
CA GLN A 70 -3.67 11.92 0.72
C GLN A 70 -3.59 11.06 -0.56
N TYR A 71 -3.49 9.75 -0.41
CA TYR A 71 -3.38 8.82 -1.55
C TYR A 71 -4.70 8.13 -1.88
N SER A 72 -5.44 7.69 -0.85
CA SER A 72 -6.78 7.12 -0.96
C SER A 72 -7.54 7.24 0.36
N ILE A 73 -8.74 6.69 0.49
CA ILE A 73 -9.53 6.79 1.73
C ILE A 73 -8.86 6.12 2.94
N ASP A 74 -8.06 5.09 2.72
CA ASP A 74 -7.38 4.31 3.76
C ASP A 74 -5.85 4.41 3.69
N GLU A 75 -5.31 5.35 2.90
CA GLU A 75 -3.87 5.50 2.70
C GLU A 75 -3.46 6.96 2.48
N TYR A 76 -2.43 7.39 3.20
CA TYR A 76 -1.76 8.66 3.03
C TYR A 76 -0.26 8.50 3.30
N ALA A 77 0.54 9.41 2.76
CA ALA A 77 1.96 9.55 3.09
C ALA A 77 2.17 10.85 3.87
N VAL A 78 3.15 10.86 4.76
CA VAL A 78 3.47 12.02 5.61
C VAL A 78 4.97 12.24 5.60
N ASP A 79 5.42 13.47 5.37
CA ASP A 79 6.82 13.86 5.56
C ASP A 79 7.02 14.31 7.01
N LEU A 80 7.72 13.49 7.78
CA LEU A 80 8.04 13.74 9.19
C LEU A 80 9.39 14.42 9.38
N THR A 81 10.16 14.64 8.30
CA THR A 81 11.56 15.06 8.34
C THR A 81 11.78 16.28 9.23
N ARG A 82 10.87 17.26 9.18
CA ARG A 82 11.00 18.54 9.89
C ARG A 82 10.43 18.53 11.29
N SER A 83 9.53 17.60 11.62
CA SER A 83 8.76 17.64 12.87
C SER A 83 9.04 16.48 13.82
N ILE A 84 9.59 15.37 13.34
CA ILE A 84 9.75 14.13 14.11
C ILE A 84 10.48 14.30 15.43
N HIS A 85 11.51 15.16 15.46
CA HIS A 85 12.32 15.44 16.63
C HIS A 85 11.55 16.04 17.81
N LEU A 86 10.35 16.56 17.58
CA LEU A 86 9.45 17.08 18.61
C LEU A 86 8.64 15.97 19.31
N PHE A 87 8.53 14.79 18.67
CA PHE A 87 7.56 13.76 19.04
C PHE A 87 8.18 12.38 19.30
N ALA A 88 9.37 12.12 18.75
CA ALA A 88 10.08 10.86 18.94
C ALA A 88 11.59 11.02 18.67
N SER A 89 12.38 10.08 19.19
CA SER A 89 13.82 10.01 18.92
C SER A 89 14.13 9.33 17.58
N THR A 90 13.23 8.45 17.11
CA THR A 90 13.41 7.70 15.85
C THR A 90 12.09 7.59 15.07
N PRO A 91 12.14 7.39 13.73
CA PRO A 91 10.95 7.14 12.91
C PRO A 91 10.15 5.91 13.35
N TYR A 92 10.85 4.86 13.77
CA TYR A 92 10.22 3.63 14.26
C TYR A 92 9.45 3.87 15.56
N GLU A 93 10.04 4.59 16.52
CA GLU A 93 9.37 4.97 17.76
C GLU A 93 8.11 5.80 17.49
N PHE A 94 8.19 6.79 16.60
CA PHE A 94 7.03 7.57 16.17
C PHE A 94 5.92 6.66 15.60
N ALA A 95 6.28 5.74 14.70
CA ALA A 95 5.32 4.84 14.07
C ALA A 95 4.59 3.95 15.10
N VAL A 96 5.31 3.42 16.10
CA VAL A 96 4.71 2.63 17.20
C VAL A 96 3.73 3.48 18.00
N ASN A 97 4.13 4.70 18.39
CA ASN A 97 3.27 5.59 19.17
C ASN A 97 2.02 6.00 18.39
N PHE A 98 2.18 6.33 17.12
CA PHE A 98 1.08 6.75 16.25
C PHE A 98 0.12 5.61 15.92
N GLN A 99 0.63 4.40 15.65
CA GLN A 99 -0.19 3.19 15.48
C GLN A 99 -1.03 2.90 16.74
N ASN A 100 -0.41 2.99 17.93
CA ASN A 100 -1.11 2.84 19.20
C ASN A 100 -2.17 3.91 19.42
N GLU A 101 -1.90 5.17 19.08
CA GLU A 101 -2.86 6.27 19.19
C GLU A 101 -4.08 6.03 18.28
N ILE A 102 -3.85 5.68 17.01
CA ILE A 102 -4.93 5.33 16.08
C ILE A 102 -5.79 4.22 16.67
N TYR A 103 -5.18 3.14 17.15
CA TYR A 103 -5.93 2.02 17.74
C TYR A 103 -6.71 2.44 18.98
N GLN A 104 -6.12 3.23 19.88
CA GLN A 104 -6.79 3.70 21.09
C GLN A 104 -8.01 4.58 20.78
N LYS A 105 -7.89 5.46 19.78
CA LYS A 105 -8.95 6.42 19.43
C LYS A 105 -10.02 5.85 18.50
N THR A 106 -9.67 4.88 17.66
CA THR A 106 -10.55 4.38 16.59
C THR A 106 -10.90 2.90 16.68
N ARG A 107 -10.13 2.12 17.44
CA ARG A 107 -10.16 0.64 17.44
C ARG A 107 -9.88 0.02 16.08
N LEU A 108 -9.18 0.76 15.21
CA LEU A 108 -8.72 0.27 13.91
C LEU A 108 -7.22 0.03 13.98
N ASP A 109 -6.81 -1.13 13.49
CA ASP A 109 -5.39 -1.42 13.24
C ASP A 109 -4.94 -0.69 11.98
N CYS A 110 -3.70 -0.20 11.99
CA CYS A 110 -3.05 0.33 10.80
C CYS A 110 -1.67 -0.30 10.62
N THR A 111 -1.16 -0.23 9.40
CA THR A 111 0.20 -0.66 9.06
C THR A 111 0.97 0.53 8.52
N ILE A 112 2.24 0.66 8.90
CA ILE A 112 3.08 1.81 8.56
C ILE A 112 4.34 1.33 7.84
N GLY A 113 4.64 1.92 6.69
CA GLY A 113 5.92 1.75 6.00
C GLY A 113 6.75 3.02 6.15
N LEU A 114 7.99 2.87 6.57
CA LEU A 114 8.95 3.96 6.75
C LEU A 114 10.05 3.84 5.69
N GLY A 115 10.47 4.96 5.15
CA GLY A 115 11.57 5.03 4.20
C GLY A 115 11.95 6.46 3.85
N PRO A 116 13.08 6.64 3.14
CA PRO A 116 13.65 7.96 2.84
C PRO A 116 12.86 8.74 1.78
N ASN A 117 11.88 8.10 1.12
CA ASN A 117 10.97 8.72 0.17
C ASN A 117 9.65 7.92 0.09
N ILE A 118 8.64 8.49 -0.58
CA ILE A 118 7.30 7.91 -0.69
C ILE A 118 7.32 6.52 -1.33
N LEU A 119 8.14 6.30 -2.37
CA LEU A 119 8.23 5.01 -3.04
C LEU A 119 8.72 3.93 -2.07
N MET A 120 9.82 4.18 -1.36
CA MET A 120 10.38 3.22 -0.40
C MET A 120 9.43 2.97 0.76
N SER A 121 8.79 4.01 1.31
CA SER A 121 7.76 3.88 2.34
C SER A 121 6.58 3.02 1.86
N LYS A 122 6.11 3.22 0.63
CA LYS A 122 5.02 2.44 0.04
C LYS A 122 5.41 0.97 -0.16
N LEU A 123 6.63 0.72 -0.61
CA LEU A 123 7.13 -0.64 -0.82
C LEU A 123 7.38 -1.36 0.51
N ALA A 124 7.94 -0.69 1.51
CA ALA A 124 8.06 -1.22 2.87
C ALA A 124 6.67 -1.62 3.41
N LEU A 125 5.67 -0.74 3.25
CA LEU A 125 4.29 -0.98 3.64
C LEU A 125 3.69 -2.23 2.96
N ASP A 126 3.74 -2.29 1.63
CA ASP A 126 3.07 -3.34 0.86
C ASP A 126 3.79 -4.70 0.91
N LEU A 127 5.12 -4.69 1.00
CA LEU A 127 5.93 -5.90 0.88
C LEU A 127 6.33 -6.49 2.24
N GLU A 128 6.42 -5.68 3.29
CA GLU A 128 6.93 -6.11 4.59
C GLU A 128 5.93 -5.80 5.72
N SER A 129 5.54 -4.53 5.94
CA SER A 129 4.68 -4.14 7.07
C SER A 129 3.37 -4.91 7.14
N LYS A 130 2.67 -5.10 6.01
CA LYS A 130 1.39 -5.84 5.98
C LYS A 130 1.51 -7.34 6.30
N LYS A 131 2.73 -7.88 6.44
CA LYS A 131 3.00 -9.30 6.62
C LYS A 131 3.69 -9.61 7.95
N ASN A 132 4.25 -8.61 8.61
CA ASN A 132 4.89 -8.79 9.90
C ASN A 132 3.90 -8.54 11.04
N GLU A 133 4.24 -9.03 12.23
CA GLU A 133 3.34 -8.99 13.39
C GLU A 133 3.15 -7.59 13.97
N THR A 134 4.18 -6.72 13.83
CA THR A 134 4.13 -5.34 14.32
C THR A 134 3.31 -4.42 13.41
N GLY A 135 3.11 -4.79 12.15
CA GLY A 135 2.51 -3.89 11.16
C GLY A 135 3.42 -2.73 10.75
N ILE A 136 4.71 -2.73 11.12
CA ILE A 136 5.65 -1.64 10.86
C ILE A 136 6.92 -2.20 10.21
N ALA A 137 7.37 -1.58 9.12
CA ALA A 137 8.66 -1.89 8.49
C ALA A 137 9.35 -0.61 8.06
N GLN A 138 10.68 -0.58 8.20
CA GLN A 138 11.54 0.52 7.81
C GLN A 138 12.56 0.04 6.78
N TRP A 139 12.65 0.77 5.67
CA TRP A 139 13.61 0.54 4.61
C TRP A 139 14.53 1.74 4.49
N GLU A 140 15.83 1.49 4.44
CA GLU A 140 16.85 2.49 4.14
C GLU A 140 17.52 2.20 2.78
N TYR A 141 18.35 3.11 2.27
CA TYR A 141 18.99 2.93 0.96
C TYR A 141 19.86 1.66 0.89
N GLU A 142 20.41 1.22 2.02
CA GLU A 142 21.19 0.01 2.17
C GLU A 142 20.36 -1.27 1.95
N ASP A 143 19.04 -1.20 2.10
CA ASP A 143 18.13 -2.32 1.89
C ASP A 143 17.82 -2.55 0.40
N ILE A 144 18.14 -1.60 -0.49
CA ILE A 144 17.79 -1.68 -1.91
C ILE A 144 18.30 -2.98 -2.57
N PRO A 145 19.58 -3.37 -2.42
CA PRO A 145 20.09 -4.56 -3.10
C PRO A 145 19.41 -5.86 -2.64
N THR A 146 18.99 -5.95 -1.37
CA THR A 146 18.47 -7.17 -0.76
C THR A 146 16.94 -7.24 -0.76
N LYS A 147 16.25 -6.10 -0.64
CA LYS A 147 14.79 -6.03 -0.55
C LYS A 147 14.14 -5.56 -1.85
N LEU A 148 14.69 -4.55 -2.53
CA LEU A 148 14.09 -3.93 -3.71
C LEU A 148 14.43 -4.67 -5.01
N TRP A 149 15.72 -4.83 -5.31
CA TRP A 149 16.16 -5.43 -6.57
C TRP A 149 15.61 -6.82 -6.85
N PRO A 150 15.50 -7.74 -5.86
CA PRO A 150 15.01 -9.09 -6.10
C PRO A 150 13.49 -9.18 -6.31
N ILE A 151 12.74 -8.08 -6.22
CA ILE A 151 11.27 -8.09 -6.34
C ILE A 151 10.85 -8.73 -7.66
N ARG A 152 10.06 -9.79 -7.52
CA ARG A 152 9.37 -10.49 -8.61
C ARG A 152 8.07 -11.16 -8.12
N PRO A 153 7.04 -11.31 -8.97
CA PRO A 153 6.87 -10.69 -10.28
C PRO A 153 6.92 -9.15 -10.23
N LEU A 154 7.26 -8.50 -11.34
CA LEU A 154 7.42 -7.04 -11.41
C LEU A 154 6.15 -6.29 -11.02
N SER A 155 4.96 -6.88 -11.23
CA SER A 155 3.69 -6.29 -10.79
C SER A 155 3.52 -6.14 -9.28
N LYS A 156 4.45 -6.67 -8.47
CA LYS A 156 4.50 -6.38 -7.03
C LYS A 156 5.09 -5.01 -6.73
N PHE A 157 5.84 -4.44 -7.65
CA PHE A 157 6.40 -3.10 -7.50
C PHE A 157 5.34 -2.05 -7.81
N TRP A 158 5.26 -1.03 -6.95
CA TRP A 158 4.30 0.05 -7.10
C TRP A 158 4.53 0.81 -8.41
N GLY A 159 3.48 0.96 -9.23
CA GLY A 159 3.56 1.60 -10.55
C GLY A 159 3.77 0.64 -11.73
N ILE A 160 4.02 -0.66 -11.51
CA ILE A 160 4.11 -1.65 -12.59
C ILE A 160 2.83 -2.48 -12.67
N SER A 161 2.09 -2.36 -13.77
CA SER A 161 0.91 -3.19 -14.05
C SER A 161 1.31 -4.58 -14.59
N HIS A 162 0.41 -5.57 -14.50
CA HIS A 162 0.62 -6.87 -15.17
C HIS A 162 0.86 -6.76 -16.68
N LYS A 163 0.25 -5.77 -17.35
CA LYS A 163 0.50 -5.52 -18.78
C LYS A 163 1.91 -4.97 -19.02
N THR A 164 2.37 -4.09 -18.14
CA THR A 164 3.73 -3.54 -18.19
C THR A 164 4.75 -4.65 -17.92
N GLU A 165 4.53 -5.45 -16.88
CA GLU A 165 5.36 -6.63 -16.59
C GLU A 165 5.47 -7.55 -17.80
N ALA A 166 4.35 -7.91 -18.45
CA ALA A 166 4.39 -8.78 -19.62
C ALA A 166 5.25 -8.21 -20.76
N LYS A 167 5.28 -6.87 -20.93
CA LYS A 167 6.15 -6.20 -21.90
C LYS A 167 7.62 -6.15 -21.46
N LEU A 168 7.89 -6.00 -20.17
CA LEU A 168 9.23 -6.02 -19.60
C LEU A 168 9.84 -7.43 -19.67
N ASN A 169 9.07 -8.45 -19.34
CA ASN A 169 9.47 -9.86 -19.43
C ASN A 169 9.86 -10.24 -20.87
N GLN A 170 9.12 -9.75 -21.89
CA GLN A 170 9.49 -9.94 -23.31
C GLN A 170 10.86 -9.34 -23.70
N LYS A 171 11.41 -8.45 -22.87
CA LYS A 171 12.74 -7.83 -23.04
C LYS A 171 13.81 -8.47 -22.16
N GLY A 172 13.49 -9.56 -21.46
CA GLY A 172 14.40 -10.23 -20.53
C GLY A 172 14.54 -9.55 -19.17
N ILE A 173 13.66 -8.60 -18.84
CA ILE A 173 13.64 -7.90 -17.55
C ILE A 173 12.64 -8.61 -16.65
N TYR A 174 13.10 -9.27 -15.60
CA TYR A 174 12.24 -10.08 -14.71
C TYR A 174 12.24 -9.60 -13.26
N THR A 175 13.21 -8.77 -12.88
CA THR A 175 13.37 -8.21 -11.55
C THR A 175 13.55 -6.69 -11.60
N ILE A 176 13.37 -6.02 -10.47
CA ILE A 176 13.61 -4.57 -10.37
C ILE A 176 15.09 -4.25 -10.54
N GLY A 177 15.99 -5.16 -10.11
CA GLY A 177 17.41 -5.06 -10.40
C GLY A 177 17.71 -5.07 -11.89
N ASP A 178 17.06 -5.94 -12.67
CA ASP A 178 17.22 -5.97 -14.13
C ASP A 178 16.75 -4.64 -14.74
N LEU A 179 15.61 -4.13 -14.26
CA LEU A 179 15.01 -2.89 -14.76
C LEU A 179 15.90 -1.66 -14.47
N ALA A 180 16.43 -1.57 -13.25
CA ALA A 180 17.33 -0.49 -12.83
C ALA A 180 18.63 -0.46 -13.64
N ASN A 181 19.13 -1.62 -14.07
CA ASN A 181 20.35 -1.74 -14.88
C ASN A 181 20.08 -1.72 -16.39
N TYR A 182 18.82 -1.65 -16.82
CA TYR A 182 18.48 -1.69 -18.23
C TYR A 182 18.71 -0.33 -18.90
N PRO A 183 19.30 -0.25 -20.11
CA PRO A 183 19.62 1.03 -20.72
C PRO A 183 18.38 1.89 -20.97
N LEU A 184 18.38 3.10 -20.39
CA LEU A 184 17.24 4.01 -20.39
C LEU A 184 16.72 4.35 -21.80
N HIS A 185 17.59 4.47 -22.80
CA HIS A 185 17.19 4.80 -24.17
C HIS A 185 16.27 3.73 -24.79
N TYR A 186 16.48 2.45 -24.47
CA TYR A 186 15.61 1.36 -24.92
C TYR A 186 14.25 1.35 -24.20
N LEU A 187 14.21 1.77 -22.93
CA LEU A 187 12.96 1.92 -22.17
C LEU A 187 12.13 3.09 -22.70
N LYS A 188 12.73 4.27 -22.92
CA LYS A 188 12.03 5.42 -23.50
C LYS A 188 11.40 5.09 -24.85
N LYS A 189 12.13 4.38 -25.72
CA LYS A 189 11.61 3.96 -27.04
C LYS A 189 10.39 3.03 -26.93
N SER A 190 10.29 2.25 -25.84
CA SER A 190 9.25 1.23 -25.66
C SER A 190 8.04 1.71 -24.85
N PHE A 191 8.25 2.64 -23.92
CA PHE A 191 7.25 3.07 -22.94
C PHE A 191 6.99 4.59 -22.92
N GLY A 192 7.68 5.37 -23.77
CA GLY A 192 7.57 6.84 -23.78
C GLY A 192 8.11 7.46 -22.49
N LYS A 193 7.48 8.55 -22.03
CA LYS A 193 7.86 9.26 -20.79
C LYS A 193 7.78 8.36 -19.54
N MET A 194 6.84 7.40 -19.48
CA MET A 194 6.76 6.43 -18.38
C MET A 194 8.02 5.57 -18.25
N GLY A 195 8.79 5.40 -19.33
CA GLY A 195 10.07 4.70 -19.29
C GLY A 195 11.14 5.40 -18.42
N GLU A 196 11.01 6.71 -18.19
CA GLU A 196 11.92 7.47 -17.31
C GLU A 196 11.62 7.25 -15.83
N GLU A 197 10.33 7.16 -15.49
CA GLU A 197 9.86 6.94 -14.12
C GLU A 197 10.22 5.52 -13.61
N TYR A 198 10.36 4.55 -14.50
CA TYR A 198 10.73 3.17 -14.13
C TYR A 198 12.21 2.96 -13.76
N VAL A 199 13.10 3.86 -14.15
CA VAL A 199 14.56 3.73 -13.94
C VAL A 199 15.06 4.61 -12.80
N ARG A 200 14.23 5.54 -12.32
CA ARG A 200 14.54 6.44 -11.21
C ARG A 200 13.63 6.12 -10.00
N PRO A 201 13.84 4.98 -9.31
CA PRO A 201 13.21 4.75 -8.02
C PRO A 201 13.72 5.76 -6.98
#